data_AF-C7RBB7-F1
#
_entry.id   AF-C7RBB7-F1
#
_cell.length_a   1.000
_cell.length_b   1.000
_cell.length_c   1.000
_cell.angle_alpha   90.00
_cell.angle_beta   90.00
_cell.angle_gamma   90.00
#
_symmetry.space_group_name_H-M   'P 1'
#
loop_
_entity.id
_entity.type
_entity.pdbx_description
1 polymer ?
#
loop_
_entity_poly.entity_id
_entity_poly.type
_entity_poly.pdbx_seq_one_letter_code
_entity_poly.pdbx_strand_id
1 'polypeptide(L)'
;MRVTFKQAEDFEISAGFFIAAWKVWFKRFSPAHDAQRHAWKYGKMPIGLSDSSLSDLIRQDRRFTLEVLARMMVPWAYRNNAQVDDTFLRDHIDFLQQTTIGYDSGSEEPAACLSDHALAFWDSMSFAEQDTYMNYAEARVQADIEVKSDDPVVLDDQGIELIGEDTYPPYVPEKGADDLEFVRALVRWIEDAPYQAYYLKKPAGEAVAGWHDRLLAFFWPKPRIGYALHYAAVEPLYYRANELAKTLERGGDWDDEWRDMAVKTVTELFNVSGTPQKEVTVDNIKKVIKAAINADENADAKMNSGWTYLAALCTAHLEGEQGRLPLLSWNSRVASSLISRLDFLLAEAGITELGNRFPNIGTVPGWGGTRPRQYTLEWPKGYRSWKTQIAASKLANQIVHILNSETKPNGEKRYRLMPLAGGGKGPWTVRGVQRVLFSDGY
;
A
#
# COMPACT_ATOMS: atom_id res chain seq x y z
N MET A 1 -5.45 -16.38 21.80
CA MET A 1 -5.36 -15.04 22.43
C MET A 1 -5.64 -13.97 21.38
N ARG A 2 -6.54 -13.04 21.66
CA ARG A 2 -6.93 -11.93 20.77
C ARG A 2 -6.70 -10.60 21.48
N VAL A 3 -6.50 -9.54 20.70
CA VAL A 3 -6.50 -8.15 21.17
C VAL A 3 -7.73 -7.49 20.60
N THR A 4 -8.58 -6.94 21.47
CA THR A 4 -9.88 -6.39 21.11
C THR A 4 -9.90 -4.88 21.37
N PHE A 5 -10.24 -4.11 20.35
CA PHE A 5 -10.28 -2.65 20.39
C PHE A 5 -11.73 -2.18 20.53
N LYS A 6 -12.20 -1.96 21.77
CA LYS A 6 -13.58 -1.53 22.05
C LYS A 6 -13.96 -0.23 21.33
N GLN A 7 -13.02 0.72 21.28
CA GLN A 7 -13.19 2.01 20.62
C GLN A 7 -13.22 1.92 19.09
N ALA A 8 -12.97 0.73 18.54
CA ALA A 8 -13.12 0.40 17.13
C ALA A 8 -14.24 -0.64 16.90
N GLU A 9 -15.31 -0.56 17.69
CA GLU A 9 -16.47 -1.47 17.65
C GLU A 9 -16.07 -2.94 17.82
N ASP A 10 -15.31 -3.20 18.88
CA ASP A 10 -14.82 -4.54 19.23
C ASP A 10 -14.02 -5.21 18.11
N PHE A 11 -13.34 -4.41 17.28
CA PHE A 11 -12.46 -4.94 16.25
C PHE A 11 -11.36 -5.79 16.89
N GLU A 12 -11.14 -6.99 16.35
CA GLU A 12 -10.18 -7.95 16.93
C GLU A 12 -9.04 -8.26 15.97
N ILE A 13 -7.86 -8.44 16.55
CA ILE A 13 -6.71 -9.05 15.87
C ILE A 13 -6.13 -10.18 16.71
N SER A 14 -5.33 -11.05 16.09
CA SER A 14 -4.58 -12.04 16.85
C SER A 14 -3.50 -11.38 17.70
N ALA A 15 -3.25 -11.93 18.88
CA ALA A 15 -2.17 -11.42 19.73
C ALA A 15 -0.79 -11.53 19.07
N GLY A 16 -0.56 -12.58 18.28
CA GLY A 16 0.69 -12.72 17.52
C GLY A 16 0.90 -11.57 16.53
N PHE A 17 -0.17 -11.09 15.89
CA PHE A 17 -0.09 -9.94 15.01
C PHE A 17 0.21 -8.64 15.80
N PHE A 18 -0.38 -8.45 16.98
CA PHE A 18 -0.05 -7.32 17.84
C PHE A 18 1.41 -7.36 18.32
N ILE A 19 1.93 -8.51 18.76
CA ILE A 19 3.35 -8.66 19.17
C ILE A 19 4.29 -8.36 17.99
N ALA A 20 3.95 -8.84 16.79
CA ALA A 20 4.73 -8.53 15.59
C ALA A 20 4.74 -7.01 15.31
N ALA A 21 3.58 -6.34 15.45
CA ALA A 21 3.49 -4.90 15.29
C ALA A 21 4.31 -4.15 16.35
N TRP A 22 4.22 -4.55 17.62
CA TRP A 22 5.06 -4.05 18.71
C TRP A 22 6.55 -4.15 18.37
N LYS A 23 7.00 -5.32 17.90
CA LYS A 23 8.38 -5.57 17.51
C LYS A 23 8.84 -4.69 16.34
N VAL A 24 7.99 -4.51 15.32
CA VAL A 24 8.26 -3.59 14.21
C VAL A 24 8.34 -2.14 14.71
N TRP A 25 7.44 -1.75 15.62
CA TRP A 25 7.39 -0.41 16.19
C TRP A 25 8.67 -0.05 16.95
N PHE A 26 9.13 -0.95 17.82
CA PHE A 26 10.42 -0.83 18.53
C PHE A 26 11.60 -0.72 17.56
N LYS A 27 11.62 -1.56 16.53
CA LYS A 27 12.71 -1.55 15.55
C LYS A 27 12.79 -0.23 14.78
N ARG A 28 11.66 0.43 14.54
CA ARG A 28 11.58 1.62 13.68
C ARG A 28 11.65 2.95 14.43
N PHE A 29 10.98 3.03 15.57
CA PHE A 29 10.67 4.32 16.20
C PHE A 29 11.22 4.46 17.62
N SER A 30 11.83 3.42 18.18
CA SER A 30 12.43 3.50 19.52
C SER A 30 13.53 4.59 19.56
N PRO A 31 13.52 5.51 20.54
CA PRO A 31 14.53 6.56 20.69
C PRO A 31 15.95 6.05 21.01
N ALA A 32 16.05 4.84 21.57
CA ALA A 32 17.35 4.25 21.89
C ALA A 32 18.12 3.97 20.60
N HIS A 33 19.19 4.75 20.36
CA HIS A 33 20.04 4.67 19.17
C HIS A 33 20.72 3.30 18.96
N ASP A 34 20.67 2.40 19.95
CA ASP A 34 21.03 0.99 19.80
C ASP A 34 19.77 0.12 19.82
N ALA A 35 19.23 -0.12 18.63
CA ALA A 35 18.26 -1.17 18.35
C ALA A 35 18.91 -2.55 18.59
N GLN A 36 19.15 -2.90 19.86
CA GLN A 36 19.50 -4.26 20.23
C GLN A 36 18.37 -5.17 19.75
N ARG A 37 18.73 -6.29 19.10
CA ARG A 37 17.79 -7.24 18.46
C ARG A 37 16.66 -7.73 19.40
N HIS A 38 16.84 -7.58 20.71
CA HIS A 38 15.93 -7.98 21.77
C HIS A 38 15.28 -6.83 22.56
N ALA A 39 15.54 -5.57 22.20
CA ALA A 39 14.98 -4.41 22.89
C ALA A 39 13.44 -4.42 22.91
N TRP A 40 12.80 -4.99 21.89
CA TRP A 40 11.34 -5.15 21.86
C TRP A 40 10.78 -6.13 22.90
N LYS A 41 11.58 -7.10 23.39
CA LYS A 41 11.11 -8.11 24.37
C LYS A 41 10.92 -7.49 25.75
N TYR A 42 11.88 -6.67 26.18
CA TYR A 42 11.93 -6.10 27.54
C TYR A 42 11.80 -4.57 27.57
N GLY A 43 11.68 -3.97 26.40
CA GLY A 43 11.55 -2.53 26.24
C GLY A 43 10.19 -2.05 26.71
N LYS A 44 10.19 -0.82 27.19
CA LYS A 44 9.00 -0.10 27.64
C LYS A 44 8.59 0.89 26.57
N MET A 45 7.29 1.01 26.32
CA MET A 45 6.72 2.00 25.42
C MET A 45 5.81 2.91 26.24
N PRO A 46 5.94 4.25 26.14
CA PRO A 46 4.99 5.16 26.78
C PRO A 46 3.56 4.81 26.37
N ILE A 47 2.61 4.84 27.31
CA ILE A 47 1.20 4.53 27.02
C ILE A 47 0.67 5.56 26.01
N GLY A 48 0.91 6.85 26.30
CA GLY A 48 0.66 7.92 25.35
C GLY A 48 -0.81 8.25 25.09
N LEU A 49 -1.69 8.09 26.09
CA LEU A 49 -3.12 8.44 26.00
C LEU A 49 -3.33 9.83 25.36
N SER A 50 -4.30 9.93 24.46
CA SER A 50 -4.64 11.18 23.77
C SER A 50 -5.94 11.08 22.99
N ASP A 51 -6.70 12.18 22.95
CA ASP A 51 -7.86 12.36 22.07
C ASP A 51 -7.52 13.11 20.77
N SER A 52 -6.26 13.51 20.58
CA SER A 52 -5.82 14.20 19.35
C SER A 52 -5.93 13.28 18.14
N SER A 53 -5.96 13.87 16.94
CA SER A 53 -5.95 13.09 15.70
C SER A 53 -4.63 12.32 15.56
N LEU A 54 -4.61 11.25 14.76
CA LEU A 54 -3.37 10.51 14.53
C LEU A 54 -2.30 11.39 13.90
N SER A 55 -2.67 12.27 12.96
CA SER A 55 -1.73 13.20 12.33
C SER A 55 -1.08 14.12 13.36
N ASP A 56 -1.86 14.66 14.30
CA ASP A 56 -1.34 15.57 15.33
C ASP A 56 -0.39 14.86 16.30
N LEU A 57 -0.69 13.62 16.67
CA LEU A 57 0.21 12.81 17.50
C LEU A 57 1.57 12.62 16.84
N ILE A 58 1.60 12.37 15.53
CA ILE A 58 2.85 12.22 14.80
C ILE A 58 3.60 13.55 14.69
N ARG A 59 2.90 14.67 14.42
CA ARG A 59 3.49 16.02 14.37
C ARG A 59 4.08 16.47 15.71
N GLN A 60 3.55 15.96 16.82
CA GLN A 60 4.03 16.20 18.19
C GLN A 60 5.16 15.25 18.62
N ASP A 61 5.76 14.50 17.68
CA ASP A 61 6.80 13.48 17.93
C ASP A 61 6.37 12.36 18.90
N ARG A 62 5.06 12.12 19.04
CA ARG A 62 4.50 11.05 19.88
C ARG A 62 4.34 9.72 19.14
N ARG A 63 5.09 9.54 18.05
CA ARG A 63 5.01 8.35 17.19
C ARG A 63 5.37 7.05 17.93
N PHE A 64 6.27 7.11 18.93
CA PHE A 64 6.65 5.95 19.72
C PHE A 64 5.81 5.84 21.00
N THR A 65 4.54 5.45 20.84
CA THR A 65 3.60 5.24 21.95
C THR A 65 2.70 4.03 21.70
N LEU A 66 2.21 3.41 22.77
CA LEU A 66 1.25 2.31 22.69
C LEU A 66 -0.04 2.77 21.99
N GLU A 67 -0.46 4.01 22.26
CA GLU A 67 -1.60 4.66 21.62
C GLU A 67 -1.48 4.71 20.09
N VAL A 68 -0.35 5.20 19.56
CA VAL A 68 -0.15 5.26 18.11
C VAL A 68 -0.06 3.85 17.52
N LEU A 69 0.63 2.92 18.17
CA LEU A 69 0.66 1.51 17.74
C LEU A 69 -0.76 0.93 17.65
N ALA A 70 -1.58 1.10 18.68
CA ALA A 70 -2.96 0.62 18.72
C ALA A 70 -3.81 1.22 17.59
N ARG A 71 -3.70 2.52 17.32
CA ARG A 71 -4.35 3.19 16.18
C ARG A 71 -3.91 2.62 14.83
N MET A 72 -2.66 2.20 14.68
CA MET A 72 -2.20 1.56 13.43
C MET A 72 -2.78 0.15 13.22
N MET A 73 -3.23 -0.51 14.28
CA MET A 73 -3.79 -1.86 14.22
C MET A 73 -5.26 -1.90 13.80
N VAL A 74 -6.02 -0.82 14.00
CA VAL A 74 -7.45 -0.75 13.68
C VAL A 74 -7.71 -0.26 12.24
N PRO A 75 -8.93 -0.51 11.69
CA PRO A 75 -9.34 0.03 10.39
C PRO A 75 -9.25 1.56 10.34
N TRP A 76 -9.03 2.09 9.14
CA TRP A 76 -8.79 3.52 8.89
C TRP A 76 -9.83 4.47 9.54
N ALA A 77 -11.09 4.04 9.61
CA ALA A 77 -12.19 4.83 10.14
C ALA A 77 -12.07 5.15 11.65
N TYR A 78 -11.22 4.43 12.38
CA TYR A 78 -11.04 4.57 13.83
C TYR A 78 -9.70 5.18 14.23
N ARG A 79 -8.80 5.42 13.28
CA ARG A 79 -7.43 5.83 13.58
C ARG A 79 -7.31 7.23 14.22
N ASN A 80 -8.32 8.08 14.06
CA ASN A 80 -8.38 9.38 14.74
C ASN A 80 -9.00 9.32 16.14
N ASN A 81 -9.44 8.14 16.59
CA ASN A 81 -10.02 7.96 17.92
C ASN A 81 -9.00 7.33 18.85
N ALA A 82 -9.07 7.67 20.14
CA ALA A 82 -8.29 6.99 21.17
C ALA A 82 -8.55 5.47 21.15
N GLN A 83 -7.49 4.66 21.21
CA GLN A 83 -7.62 3.19 21.22
C GLN A 83 -7.16 2.56 22.54
N VAL A 84 -6.34 3.26 23.30
CA VAL A 84 -5.86 2.84 24.61
C VAL A 84 -6.57 3.66 25.67
N ASP A 85 -7.09 2.99 26.68
CA ASP A 85 -7.64 3.55 27.90
C ASP A 85 -7.43 2.54 29.06
N ASP A 86 -7.86 2.88 30.27
CA ASP A 86 -7.74 1.99 31.43
C ASP A 86 -8.46 0.64 31.22
N THR A 87 -9.52 0.63 30.42
CA THR A 87 -10.25 -0.60 30.09
C THR A 87 -9.44 -1.46 29.14
N PHE A 88 -8.83 -0.88 28.11
CA PHE A 88 -7.92 -1.59 27.21
C PHE A 88 -6.76 -2.22 27.99
N LEU A 89 -6.11 -1.48 28.90
CA LEU A 89 -4.99 -2.00 29.68
C LEU A 89 -5.40 -3.11 30.64
N ARG A 90 -6.57 -2.99 31.29
CA ARG A 90 -7.10 -4.01 32.20
C ARG A 90 -7.52 -5.28 31.45
N ASP A 91 -8.23 -5.13 30.34
CA ASP A 91 -8.75 -6.27 29.56
C ASP A 91 -7.62 -7.07 28.89
N HIS A 92 -6.43 -6.47 28.75
CA HIS A 92 -5.24 -7.10 28.17
C HIS A 92 -4.10 -7.27 29.19
N ILE A 93 -4.38 -7.35 30.50
CA ILE A 93 -3.34 -7.47 31.55
C ILE A 93 -2.49 -8.74 31.42
N ASP A 94 -3.07 -9.83 30.90
CA ASP A 94 -2.34 -11.07 30.62
C ASP A 94 -1.32 -10.91 29.48
N PHE A 95 -1.41 -9.81 28.73
CA PHE A 95 -0.64 -9.55 27.52
C PHE A 95 0.27 -8.31 27.63
N LEU A 96 -0.18 -7.26 28.31
CA LEU A 96 0.54 -6.02 28.56
C LEU A 96 0.69 -5.78 30.06
N GLN A 97 1.93 -5.55 30.50
CA GLN A 97 2.23 -5.15 31.86
C GLN A 97 2.41 -3.63 31.92
N GLN A 98 1.65 -2.98 32.80
CA GLN A 98 1.82 -1.55 33.09
C GLN A 98 3.09 -1.32 33.91
N THR A 99 3.83 -0.26 33.58
CA THR A 99 5.12 0.09 34.19
C THR A 99 5.36 1.61 34.07
N THR A 100 6.54 2.09 34.44
CA THR A 100 6.97 3.48 34.24
C THR A 100 8.32 3.55 33.53
N ILE A 101 8.52 4.60 32.73
CA ILE A 101 9.82 4.99 32.18
C ILE A 101 10.30 6.17 33.03
N GLY A 102 11.46 6.02 33.66
CA GLY A 102 12.16 7.11 34.34
C GLY A 102 13.07 7.85 33.36
N TYR A 103 13.08 9.17 33.44
CA TYR A 103 13.97 10.04 32.67
C TYR A 103 15.07 10.63 33.57
N ASP A 104 16.20 11.02 32.98
CA ASP A 104 17.33 11.61 33.71
C ASP A 104 16.96 12.90 34.48
N SER A 105 15.88 13.57 34.06
CA SER A 105 15.26 14.70 34.74
C SER A 105 14.58 14.34 36.08
N GLY A 106 14.47 13.04 36.41
CA GLY A 106 13.74 12.54 37.57
C GLY A 106 12.22 12.45 37.37
N SER A 107 11.71 12.79 36.19
CA SER A 107 10.30 12.57 35.84
C SER A 107 10.05 11.11 35.47
N GLU A 108 8.87 10.60 35.83
CA GLU A 108 8.39 9.29 35.38
C GLU A 108 7.19 9.45 34.46
N GLU A 109 7.10 8.60 33.43
CA GLU A 109 5.96 8.53 32.53
C GLU A 109 5.33 7.13 32.54
N PRO A 110 3.99 7.02 32.58
CA PRO A 110 3.29 5.75 32.43
C PRO A 110 3.64 5.03 31.12
N ALA A 111 3.98 3.77 31.23
CA ALA A 111 4.43 2.94 30.12
C ALA A 111 3.83 1.53 30.19
N ALA A 112 3.99 0.79 29.11
CA ALA A 112 3.67 -0.64 29.04
C ALA A 112 4.87 -1.42 28.52
N CYS A 113 4.93 -2.71 28.85
CA CYS A 113 5.78 -3.71 28.20
C CYS A 113 4.98 -5.00 27.94
N LEU A 114 5.51 -5.88 27.11
CA LEU A 114 4.92 -7.21 26.93
C LEU A 114 5.05 -8.02 28.23
N SER A 115 4.02 -8.78 28.57
CA SER A 115 4.07 -9.72 29.70
C SER A 115 4.91 -10.96 29.36
N ASP A 116 5.37 -11.69 30.38
CA ASP A 116 6.03 -12.99 30.18
C ASP A 116 5.13 -13.99 29.43
N HIS A 117 3.81 -13.92 29.65
CA HIS A 117 2.86 -14.75 28.94
C HIS A 117 2.77 -14.38 27.45
N ALA A 118 2.81 -13.09 27.09
CA ALA A 118 2.88 -12.65 25.70
C ALA A 118 4.18 -13.13 25.02
N LEU A 119 5.31 -13.05 25.72
CA LEU A 119 6.60 -13.53 25.21
C LEU A 119 6.61 -15.05 25.04
N ALA A 120 6.10 -15.81 26.00
CA ALA A 120 5.96 -17.26 25.91
C ALA A 120 5.03 -17.67 24.76
N PHE A 121 3.92 -16.96 24.57
CA PHE A 121 3.03 -17.17 23.42
C PHE A 121 3.78 -16.95 22.11
N TRP A 122 4.50 -15.83 21.95
CA TRP A 122 5.29 -15.56 20.75
C TRP A 122 6.33 -16.64 20.49
N ASP A 123 7.13 -16.99 21.50
CA ASP A 123 8.21 -17.96 21.39
C ASP A 123 7.69 -19.41 21.16
N SER A 124 6.42 -19.70 21.48
CA SER A 124 5.75 -20.98 21.17
C SER A 124 5.30 -21.13 19.71
N MET A 125 5.17 -20.01 18.98
CA MET A 125 4.75 -20.03 17.58
C MET A 125 5.83 -20.60 16.68
N SER A 126 5.44 -21.24 15.58
CA SER A 126 6.39 -21.66 14.56
C SER A 126 7.06 -20.45 13.90
N PHE A 127 8.25 -20.66 13.34
CA PHE A 127 8.96 -19.62 12.58
C PHE A 127 8.10 -19.07 11.43
N ALA A 128 7.34 -19.94 10.74
CA ALA A 128 6.49 -19.54 9.62
C ALA A 128 5.35 -18.60 10.05
N GLU A 129 4.72 -18.87 11.20
CA GLU A 129 3.66 -18.02 11.73
C GLU A 129 4.20 -16.67 12.21
N GLN A 130 5.34 -16.69 12.93
CA GLN A 130 6.02 -15.45 13.33
C GLN A 130 6.40 -14.61 12.10
N ASP A 131 6.96 -15.24 11.06
CA ASP A 131 7.37 -14.54 9.84
C ASP A 131 6.17 -13.91 9.13
N THR A 132 5.06 -14.64 9.05
CA THR A 132 3.80 -14.16 8.47
C THR A 132 3.28 -12.93 9.20
N TYR A 133 3.19 -12.96 10.54
CA TYR A 133 2.75 -11.81 11.31
C TYR A 133 3.73 -10.63 11.23
N MET A 134 5.04 -10.90 11.20
CA MET A 134 6.03 -9.86 10.94
C MET A 134 5.86 -9.23 9.56
N ASN A 135 5.45 -9.99 8.54
CA ASN A 135 5.19 -9.45 7.21
C ASN A 135 3.93 -8.57 7.23
N TYR A 136 2.83 -9.01 7.87
CA TYR A 136 1.64 -8.16 8.04
C TYR A 136 1.92 -6.88 8.81
N ALA A 137 2.75 -6.95 9.86
CA ALA A 137 3.12 -5.80 10.66
C ALA A 137 3.96 -4.79 9.87
N GLU A 138 4.98 -5.28 9.15
CA GLU A 138 5.80 -4.42 8.28
C GLU A 138 4.94 -3.79 7.17
N ALA A 139 4.02 -4.56 6.57
CA ALA A 139 3.07 -4.03 5.58
C ALA A 139 2.20 -2.92 6.17
N ARG A 140 1.72 -3.06 7.41
CA ARG A 140 0.88 -2.06 8.08
C ARG A 140 1.57 -0.71 8.26
N VAL A 141 2.86 -0.72 8.58
CA VAL A 141 3.64 0.50 8.75
C VAL A 141 4.04 1.10 7.39
N GLN A 142 4.26 0.26 6.39
CA GLN A 142 4.63 0.71 5.05
C GLN A 142 3.44 1.23 4.25
N ALA A 143 2.24 0.67 4.43
CA ALA A 143 1.07 0.98 3.62
C ALA A 143 0.53 2.39 3.84
N ASP A 144 -0.39 2.80 2.96
CA ASP A 144 -1.12 4.06 3.11
C ASP A 144 -1.85 4.14 4.45
N ILE A 145 -1.56 5.21 5.17
CA ILE A 145 -2.19 5.49 6.45
C ILE A 145 -3.43 6.34 6.20
N GLU A 146 -4.50 5.66 5.84
CA GLU A 146 -5.82 6.28 5.70
C GLU A 146 -6.39 6.67 7.08
N VAL A 147 -7.03 7.85 7.15
CA VAL A 147 -7.78 8.37 8.30
C VAL A 147 -9.09 9.03 7.83
N LYS A 148 -9.95 9.46 8.75
CA LYS A 148 -11.21 10.17 8.42
C LYS A 148 -11.01 11.60 7.91
N SER A 149 -9.94 12.25 8.34
CA SER A 149 -9.57 13.58 7.90
C SER A 149 -8.86 13.52 6.54
N ASP A 150 -8.85 14.66 5.85
CA ASP A 150 -7.98 14.85 4.68
C ASP A 150 -6.53 15.14 5.07
N ASP A 151 -6.26 15.22 6.37
CA ASP A 151 -4.93 15.44 6.92
C ASP A 151 -3.99 14.26 6.64
N PRO A 152 -2.78 14.55 6.12
CA PRO A 152 -1.78 13.54 5.86
C PRO A 152 -1.25 12.89 7.16
N VAL A 153 -1.05 11.57 7.16
CA VAL A 153 -0.37 10.86 8.26
C VAL A 153 0.91 10.21 7.75
N VAL A 154 2.05 10.87 8.02
CA VAL A 154 3.39 10.46 7.54
C VAL A 154 4.21 9.92 8.72
N LEU A 155 4.39 8.60 8.85
CA LEU A 155 5.21 8.03 9.94
C LEU A 155 6.72 8.24 9.75
N ASP A 156 7.17 8.16 8.49
CA ASP A 156 8.56 8.25 8.10
C ASP A 156 8.69 9.42 7.10
N ASP A 157 9.01 10.62 7.58
CA ASP A 157 9.23 11.81 6.74
C ASP A 157 10.72 11.95 6.34
N GLN A 158 10.99 12.18 5.05
CA GLN A 158 12.32 12.51 4.50
C GLN A 158 12.36 13.93 3.89
N GLY A 159 11.27 14.68 3.96
CA GLY A 159 11.10 15.94 3.24
C GLY A 159 10.26 15.80 1.97
N ILE A 160 10.05 16.94 1.30
CA ILE A 160 9.34 17.07 0.02
C ILE A 160 10.32 16.74 -1.11
N GLU A 161 9.92 15.89 -2.06
CA GLU A 161 10.71 15.60 -3.26
C GLU A 161 10.13 16.36 -4.47
N LEU A 162 10.98 17.10 -5.17
CA LEU A 162 10.69 17.71 -6.46
C LEU A 162 11.16 16.76 -7.56
N ILE A 163 10.28 16.41 -8.50
CA ILE A 163 10.68 15.59 -9.66
C ILE A 163 11.43 16.46 -10.67
N GLY A 164 12.50 15.89 -11.21
CA GLY A 164 13.31 16.51 -12.26
C GLY A 164 14.63 17.10 -11.77
N GLU A 165 14.91 17.07 -10.46
CA GLU A 165 16.21 17.50 -9.93
C GLU A 165 17.34 16.56 -10.38
N ASP A 166 17.09 15.25 -10.43
CA ASP A 166 18.12 14.24 -10.69
C ASP A 166 18.08 13.62 -12.11
N THR A 167 16.92 13.58 -12.76
CA THR A 167 16.79 13.05 -14.13
C THR A 167 15.70 13.73 -14.95
N TYR A 168 16.09 14.20 -16.14
CA TYR A 168 15.21 14.81 -17.12
C TYR A 168 14.62 13.76 -18.07
N PRO A 169 13.36 13.87 -18.52
CA PRO A 169 12.77 12.93 -19.47
C PRO A 169 13.53 12.92 -20.80
N PRO A 170 13.57 11.76 -21.51
CA PRO A 170 14.29 11.64 -22.78
C PRO A 170 13.72 12.54 -23.88
N TYR A 171 12.44 12.89 -23.77
CA TYR A 171 11.80 13.92 -24.59
C TYR A 171 10.55 14.46 -23.88
N VAL A 172 10.14 15.66 -24.26
CA VAL A 172 8.90 16.32 -23.82
C VAL A 172 8.01 16.50 -25.05
N PRO A 173 6.76 15.99 -25.04
CA PRO A 173 5.82 16.23 -26.14
C PRO A 173 5.49 17.71 -26.31
N GLU A 174 5.08 18.12 -27.51
CA GLU A 174 4.59 19.48 -27.73
C GLU A 174 3.30 19.76 -26.95
N LYS A 175 3.07 21.04 -26.59
CA LYS A 175 1.87 21.49 -25.84
C LYS A 175 0.54 20.94 -26.39
N GLY A 176 0.43 20.88 -27.71
CA GLY A 176 -0.78 20.44 -28.42
C GLY A 176 -0.85 18.94 -28.71
N ALA A 177 0.14 18.15 -28.30
CA ALA A 177 0.14 16.71 -28.52
C ALA A 177 -0.97 16.02 -27.71
N ASP A 178 -1.44 14.88 -28.23
CA ASP A 178 -2.46 14.07 -27.58
C ASP A 178 -1.96 13.47 -26.25
N ASP A 179 -2.89 13.06 -25.38
CA ASP A 179 -2.53 12.43 -24.09
C ASP A 179 -1.70 11.15 -24.27
N LEU A 180 -1.87 10.43 -25.39
CA LEU A 180 -1.14 9.20 -25.66
C LEU A 180 0.37 9.47 -25.85
N GLU A 181 0.75 10.59 -26.45
CA GLU A 181 2.14 10.98 -26.62
C GLU A 181 2.81 11.31 -25.27
N PHE A 182 2.06 11.91 -24.34
CA PHE A 182 2.51 12.10 -22.96
C PHE A 182 2.65 10.77 -22.21
N VAL A 183 1.75 9.80 -22.45
CA VAL A 183 1.91 8.44 -21.91
C VAL A 183 3.16 7.78 -22.49
N ARG A 184 3.44 7.90 -23.80
CA ARG A 184 4.69 7.38 -24.41
C ARG A 184 5.93 8.03 -23.80
N ALA A 185 5.91 9.34 -23.60
CA ALA A 185 7.01 10.07 -22.95
C ALA A 185 7.24 9.57 -21.52
N LEU A 186 6.17 9.36 -20.75
CA LEU A 186 6.24 8.77 -19.42
C LEU A 186 6.83 7.35 -19.45
N VAL A 187 6.41 6.50 -20.38
CA VAL A 187 6.94 5.12 -20.48
C VAL A 187 8.43 5.13 -20.80
N ARG A 188 8.89 5.99 -21.73
CA ARG A 188 10.31 6.12 -22.04
C ARG A 188 11.11 6.72 -20.89
N TRP A 189 10.54 7.68 -20.17
CA TRP A 189 11.20 8.23 -19.00
C TRP A 189 11.41 7.16 -17.91
N ILE A 190 10.42 6.31 -17.64
CA ILE A 190 10.59 5.18 -16.69
C ILE A 190 11.62 4.16 -17.19
N GLU A 191 11.70 3.93 -18.51
CA GLU A 191 12.70 3.04 -19.09
C GLU A 191 14.13 3.58 -18.88
N ASP A 192 14.35 4.88 -19.11
CA ASP A 192 15.70 5.47 -19.12
C ASP A 192 16.16 5.95 -17.73
N ALA A 193 15.24 6.37 -16.88
CA ALA A 193 15.61 6.90 -15.56
C ALA A 193 16.23 5.79 -14.68
N PRO A 194 17.29 6.10 -13.92
CA PRO A 194 17.77 5.22 -12.88
C PRO A 194 16.71 5.11 -11.76
N TYR A 195 16.75 3.99 -11.06
CA TYR A 195 15.87 3.72 -9.94
C TYR A 195 16.56 2.84 -8.91
N GLN A 196 16.36 3.20 -7.65
CA GLN A 196 16.76 2.37 -6.53
C GLN A 196 15.60 2.33 -5.56
N ALA A 197 15.19 1.13 -5.17
CA ALA A 197 14.11 0.98 -4.21
C ALA A 197 14.55 1.50 -2.84
N TYR A 198 13.63 2.03 -2.06
CA TYR A 198 13.90 2.51 -0.69
C TYR A 198 13.16 1.68 0.34
N TYR A 199 13.84 1.37 1.45
CA TYR A 199 13.25 0.74 2.62
C TYR A 199 13.74 1.45 3.87
N LEU A 200 12.82 1.93 4.71
CA LEU A 200 13.15 2.63 5.95
C LEU A 200 14.15 3.78 5.73
N LYS A 201 13.86 4.66 4.76
CA LYS A 201 14.71 5.83 4.44
C LYS A 201 16.11 5.48 3.93
N LYS A 202 16.36 4.22 3.58
CA LYS A 202 17.65 3.75 3.06
C LYS A 202 17.47 3.12 1.68
N PRO A 203 18.40 3.36 0.75
CA PRO A 203 18.41 2.61 -0.49
C PRO A 203 18.50 1.11 -0.23
N ALA A 204 17.77 0.32 -1.01
CA ALA A 204 17.65 -1.12 -0.90
C ALA A 204 17.96 -1.77 -2.25
N GLY A 205 19.01 -2.59 -2.28
CA GLY A 205 19.52 -3.20 -3.50
C GLY A 205 20.36 -2.22 -4.34
N GLU A 206 20.74 -2.66 -5.54
CA GLU A 206 21.49 -1.85 -6.51
C GLU A 206 20.56 -0.92 -7.28
N ALA A 207 21.11 0.17 -7.82
CA ALA A 207 20.41 1.00 -8.78
C ALA A 207 20.22 0.24 -10.11
N VAL A 208 19.02 0.32 -10.68
CA VAL A 208 18.61 -0.34 -11.92
C VAL A 208 17.98 0.67 -12.87
N ALA A 209 17.86 0.32 -14.15
CA ALA A 209 17.12 1.09 -15.15
C ALA A 209 16.26 0.14 -15.99
N GLY A 210 15.24 0.67 -16.64
CA GLY A 210 14.33 -0.11 -17.46
C GLY A 210 13.18 -0.76 -16.69
N TRP A 211 12.03 -0.90 -17.35
CA TRP A 211 10.83 -1.51 -16.77
C TRP A 211 11.10 -2.94 -16.24
N HIS A 212 11.88 -3.72 -16.98
CA HIS A 212 12.20 -5.11 -16.63
C HIS A 212 12.96 -5.21 -15.31
N ASP A 213 14.06 -4.47 -15.16
CA ASP A 213 14.93 -4.60 -14.00
C ASP A 213 14.31 -3.89 -12.77
N ARG A 214 13.51 -2.82 -12.98
CA ARG A 214 12.62 -2.25 -11.94
C ARG A 214 11.64 -3.28 -11.37
N LEU A 215 11.02 -4.10 -12.23
CA LEU A 215 10.10 -5.16 -11.76
C LEU A 215 10.83 -6.25 -10.98
N LEU A 216 12.07 -6.61 -11.37
CA LEU A 216 12.89 -7.56 -10.61
C LEU A 216 13.35 -7.00 -9.26
N ALA A 217 13.58 -5.69 -9.18
CA ALA A 217 13.92 -4.99 -7.95
C ALA A 217 12.72 -4.78 -7.00
N PHE A 218 11.48 -5.07 -7.45
CA PHE A 218 10.29 -4.99 -6.61
C PHE A 218 10.45 -5.82 -5.33
N PHE A 219 10.03 -5.24 -4.21
CA PHE A 219 9.80 -6.00 -2.99
C PHE A 219 8.55 -5.46 -2.27
N TRP A 220 7.91 -6.33 -1.49
CA TRP A 220 6.87 -5.90 -0.55
C TRP A 220 6.65 -6.97 0.54
N PRO A 221 6.59 -6.58 1.83
CA PRO A 221 6.70 -5.21 2.37
C PRO A 221 8.14 -4.79 2.73
N LYS A 222 9.12 -5.68 2.54
CA LYS A 222 10.53 -5.45 2.89
C LYS A 222 11.46 -6.16 1.92
N PRO A 223 12.74 -5.72 1.79
CA PRO A 223 13.63 -6.18 0.71
C PRO A 223 13.80 -7.69 0.59
N ARG A 224 13.82 -8.42 1.71
CA ARG A 224 13.92 -9.89 1.68
C ARG A 224 12.71 -10.58 1.04
N ILE A 225 11.57 -9.91 0.92
CA ILE A 225 10.36 -10.40 0.25
C ILE A 225 10.30 -9.74 -1.14
N GLY A 226 11.27 -10.09 -1.98
CA GLY A 226 11.37 -9.61 -3.36
C GLY A 226 10.25 -10.15 -4.26
N TYR A 227 10.28 -9.76 -5.54
CA TYR A 227 9.25 -10.06 -6.54
C TYR A 227 8.74 -11.51 -6.56
N ALA A 228 9.66 -12.49 -6.63
CA ALA A 228 9.29 -13.90 -6.69
C ALA A 228 8.61 -14.40 -5.40
N LEU A 229 9.18 -14.07 -4.24
CA LEU A 229 8.65 -14.49 -2.94
C LEU A 229 7.32 -13.80 -2.63
N HIS A 230 7.21 -12.51 -2.97
CA HIS A 230 5.95 -11.79 -2.84
C HIS A 230 4.87 -12.45 -3.70
N TYR A 231 5.17 -12.78 -4.97
CA TYR A 231 4.21 -13.46 -5.83
C TYR A 231 3.78 -14.81 -5.26
N ALA A 232 4.72 -15.66 -4.84
CA ALA A 232 4.41 -16.96 -4.25
C ALA A 232 3.54 -16.86 -2.99
N ALA A 233 3.75 -15.82 -2.17
CA ALA A 233 2.96 -15.58 -0.97
C ALA A 233 1.50 -15.15 -1.29
N VAL A 234 1.28 -14.43 -2.40
CA VAL A 234 -0.04 -13.89 -2.75
C VAL A 234 -0.78 -14.68 -3.81
N GLU A 235 -0.11 -15.60 -4.51
CA GLU A 235 -0.70 -16.42 -5.58
C GLU A 235 -1.95 -17.20 -5.13
N PRO A 236 -2.00 -17.84 -3.95
CA PRO A 236 -3.23 -18.50 -3.48
C PRO A 236 -4.40 -17.52 -3.27
N LEU A 237 -4.11 -16.26 -2.91
CA LEU A 237 -5.13 -15.22 -2.81
C LEU A 237 -5.63 -14.80 -4.19
N TYR A 238 -4.72 -14.71 -5.17
CA TYR A 238 -5.05 -14.31 -6.54
C TYR A 238 -5.93 -15.38 -7.19
N TYR A 239 -5.55 -16.65 -7.02
CA TYR A 239 -6.35 -17.78 -7.49
C TYR A 239 -7.77 -17.73 -6.93
N ARG A 240 -7.91 -17.62 -5.60
CA ARG A 240 -9.24 -17.54 -4.95
C ARG A 240 -10.05 -16.33 -5.41
N ALA A 241 -9.43 -15.15 -5.48
CA ALA A 241 -10.09 -13.92 -5.95
C ALA A 241 -10.60 -14.03 -7.40
N ASN A 242 -9.84 -14.69 -8.26
CA ASN A 242 -10.22 -14.95 -9.65
C ASN A 242 -11.39 -15.93 -9.75
N GLU A 243 -11.38 -17.04 -9.00
CA GLU A 243 -12.50 -18.00 -9.04
C GLU A 243 -13.80 -17.41 -8.49
N LEU A 244 -13.71 -16.60 -7.42
CA LEU A 244 -14.84 -15.80 -6.93
C LEU A 244 -15.38 -14.87 -8.02
N ALA A 245 -14.51 -14.18 -8.74
CA ALA A 245 -14.87 -13.25 -9.81
C ALA A 245 -15.53 -13.95 -11.01
N LYS A 246 -14.93 -15.03 -11.52
CA LYS A 246 -15.47 -15.83 -12.63
C LYS A 246 -16.86 -16.40 -12.32
N THR A 247 -17.11 -16.75 -11.07
CA THR A 247 -18.43 -17.25 -10.65
C THR A 247 -19.50 -16.17 -10.80
N LEU A 248 -19.21 -14.95 -10.33
CA LEU A 248 -20.15 -13.82 -10.47
C LEU A 248 -20.30 -13.36 -11.92
N GLU A 249 -19.21 -13.39 -12.69
CA GLU A 249 -19.19 -13.06 -14.12
C GLU A 249 -20.14 -13.94 -14.94
N ARG A 250 -20.20 -15.25 -14.63
CA ARG A 250 -21.10 -16.21 -15.27
C ARG A 250 -22.56 -16.10 -14.81
N GLY A 251 -22.88 -15.12 -13.95
CA GLY A 251 -24.20 -14.94 -13.36
C GLY A 251 -24.53 -15.93 -12.23
N GLY A 252 -23.54 -16.68 -11.74
CA GLY A 252 -23.69 -17.57 -10.60
C GLY A 252 -23.71 -16.85 -9.25
N ASP A 253 -24.04 -17.59 -8.19
CA ASP A 253 -23.86 -17.15 -6.80
C ASP A 253 -22.92 -18.10 -6.04
N TRP A 254 -22.37 -17.61 -4.93
CA TRP A 254 -21.52 -18.40 -4.03
C TRP A 254 -22.38 -19.18 -3.03
N ASP A 255 -22.06 -20.45 -2.84
CA ASP A 255 -22.53 -21.23 -1.70
C ASP A 255 -21.89 -20.75 -0.39
N ASP A 256 -22.28 -21.34 0.74
CA ASP A 256 -21.84 -20.90 2.06
C ASP A 256 -20.34 -21.08 2.28
N GLU A 257 -19.72 -22.12 1.69
CA GLU A 257 -18.27 -22.33 1.76
C GLU A 257 -17.51 -21.22 1.01
N TRP A 258 -17.96 -20.88 -0.20
CA TRP A 258 -17.36 -19.81 -0.99
C TRP A 258 -17.61 -18.42 -0.40
N ARG A 259 -18.74 -18.21 0.30
CA ARG A 259 -19.02 -16.97 1.05
C ARG A 259 -18.02 -16.78 2.19
N ASP A 260 -17.79 -17.81 2.99
CA ASP A 260 -16.79 -17.79 4.05
C ASP A 260 -15.37 -17.61 3.48
N MET A 261 -15.07 -18.30 2.37
CA MET A 261 -13.79 -18.19 1.68
C MET A 261 -13.56 -16.77 1.14
N ALA A 262 -14.59 -16.11 0.63
CA ALA A 262 -14.50 -14.73 0.14
C ALA A 262 -14.09 -13.78 1.26
N VAL A 263 -14.77 -13.84 2.41
CA VAL A 263 -14.46 -13.00 3.57
C VAL A 263 -13.03 -13.25 4.07
N LYS A 264 -12.62 -14.51 4.19
CA LYS A 264 -11.25 -14.89 4.60
C LYS A 264 -10.20 -14.37 3.61
N THR A 265 -10.40 -14.60 2.31
CA THR A 265 -9.47 -14.21 1.25
C THR A 265 -9.30 -12.69 1.21
N VAL A 266 -10.40 -11.93 1.28
CA VAL A 266 -10.35 -10.46 1.22
C VAL A 266 -9.73 -9.89 2.50
N THR A 267 -10.00 -10.47 3.66
CA THR A 267 -9.36 -10.07 4.93
C THR A 267 -7.85 -10.31 4.88
N GLU A 268 -7.43 -11.47 4.39
CA GLU A 268 -6.01 -11.82 4.23
C GLU A 268 -5.33 -10.90 3.22
N LEU A 269 -6.01 -10.58 2.11
CA LEU A 269 -5.53 -9.63 1.11
C LEU A 269 -5.24 -8.26 1.71
N PHE A 270 -6.14 -7.74 2.54
CA PHE A 270 -5.97 -6.46 3.23
C PHE A 270 -4.84 -6.47 4.25
N ASN A 271 -4.55 -7.62 4.87
CA ASN A 271 -3.40 -7.76 5.75
C ASN A 271 -2.09 -7.77 4.97
N VAL A 272 -2.04 -8.48 3.84
CA VAL A 272 -0.88 -8.50 2.94
C VAL A 272 -0.58 -7.11 2.40
N SER A 273 -1.59 -6.32 2.02
CA SER A 273 -1.40 -4.95 1.54
C SER A 273 -1.21 -3.93 2.66
N GLY A 274 -1.39 -4.31 3.93
CA GLY A 274 -1.31 -3.39 5.07
C GLY A 274 -2.47 -2.40 5.17
N THR A 275 -3.58 -2.63 4.47
CA THR A 275 -4.74 -1.72 4.39
C THR A 275 -5.98 -2.34 5.04
N PRO A 276 -6.04 -2.47 6.38
CA PRO A 276 -7.16 -3.08 7.08
C PRO A 276 -8.48 -2.37 6.75
N GLN A 277 -9.52 -3.15 6.47
CA GLN A 277 -10.85 -2.63 6.18
C GLN A 277 -11.86 -3.16 7.20
N LYS A 278 -12.87 -2.34 7.47
CA LYS A 278 -14.11 -2.78 8.11
C LYS A 278 -15.10 -3.26 7.04
N GLU A 279 -16.16 -3.93 7.49
CA GLU A 279 -17.31 -4.31 6.66
C GLU A 279 -16.90 -5.19 5.47
N VAL A 280 -15.98 -6.12 5.73
CA VAL A 280 -15.60 -7.20 4.83
C VAL A 280 -16.72 -8.24 4.80
N THR A 281 -17.88 -7.83 4.30
CA THR A 281 -19.09 -8.65 4.18
C THR A 281 -19.20 -9.20 2.78
N VAL A 282 -19.88 -10.34 2.64
CA VAL A 282 -20.16 -10.98 1.34
C VAL A 282 -20.74 -9.98 0.34
N ASP A 283 -21.72 -9.17 0.76
CA ASP A 283 -22.39 -8.20 -0.11
C ASP A 283 -21.46 -7.11 -0.62
N ASN A 284 -20.62 -6.55 0.25
CA ASN A 284 -19.65 -5.53 -0.16
C ASN A 284 -18.61 -6.11 -1.11
N ILE A 285 -18.13 -7.32 -0.85
CA ILE A 285 -17.20 -8.02 -1.74
C ILE A 285 -17.84 -8.23 -3.12
N LYS A 286 -19.07 -8.77 -3.17
CA LYS A 286 -19.80 -8.97 -4.44
C LYS A 286 -19.99 -7.67 -5.20
N LYS A 287 -20.38 -6.58 -4.53
CA LYS A 287 -20.55 -5.25 -5.15
C LYS A 287 -19.25 -4.76 -5.79
N VAL A 288 -18.12 -4.86 -5.09
CA VAL A 288 -16.81 -4.44 -5.62
C VAL A 288 -16.39 -5.30 -6.80
N ILE A 289 -16.53 -6.63 -6.69
CA ILE A 289 -16.16 -7.54 -7.78
C ILE A 289 -17.01 -7.28 -9.03
N LYS A 290 -18.33 -7.12 -8.88
CA LYS A 290 -19.23 -6.81 -10.01
C LYS A 290 -18.92 -5.47 -10.66
N ALA A 291 -18.69 -4.43 -9.85
CA ALA A 291 -18.30 -3.11 -10.35
C ALA A 291 -16.98 -3.18 -11.14
N ALA A 292 -16.01 -3.97 -10.63
CA ALA A 292 -14.71 -4.16 -11.27
C ALA A 292 -14.83 -4.89 -12.63
N ILE A 293 -15.52 -6.04 -12.67
CA ILE A 293 -15.70 -6.87 -13.87
C ILE A 293 -16.39 -6.09 -15.01
N ASN A 294 -17.32 -5.22 -14.64
CA ASN A 294 -18.11 -4.41 -15.58
C ASN A 294 -17.48 -3.04 -15.89
N ALA A 295 -16.35 -2.71 -15.25
CA ALA A 295 -15.75 -1.38 -15.31
C ALA A 295 -16.76 -0.24 -15.04
N ASP A 296 -17.64 -0.43 -14.04
CA ASP A 296 -18.73 0.50 -13.72
C ASP A 296 -18.20 1.74 -12.99
N GLU A 297 -18.07 2.84 -13.73
CA GLU A 297 -17.60 4.13 -13.24
C GLU A 297 -18.55 4.79 -12.21
N ASN A 298 -19.82 4.37 -12.15
CA ASN A 298 -20.84 4.95 -11.29
C ASN A 298 -21.26 4.01 -10.14
N ALA A 299 -20.50 2.95 -9.89
CA ALA A 299 -20.82 2.00 -8.85
C ALA A 299 -20.80 2.63 -7.45
N ASP A 300 -21.77 2.27 -6.61
CA ASP A 300 -21.83 2.58 -5.17
C ASP A 300 -21.05 1.54 -4.33
N ALA A 301 -20.15 0.78 -4.97
CA ALA A 301 -19.32 -0.20 -4.29
C ALA A 301 -18.17 0.48 -3.54
N LYS A 302 -17.71 -0.13 -2.44
CA LYS A 302 -16.61 0.43 -1.63
C LYS A 302 -15.36 0.65 -2.48
N MET A 303 -14.71 1.80 -2.28
CA MET A 303 -13.51 2.17 -3.02
C MET A 303 -12.54 2.93 -2.11
N ASN A 304 -11.36 2.36 -1.85
CA ASN A 304 -10.18 2.96 -1.19
C ASN A 304 -8.95 2.09 -1.48
N SER A 305 -7.77 2.35 -0.88
CA SER A 305 -6.54 1.62 -1.23
C SER A 305 -6.65 0.09 -1.05
N GLY A 306 -7.45 -0.39 -0.09
CA GLY A 306 -7.73 -1.82 0.05
C GLY A 306 -8.66 -2.34 -1.04
N TRP A 307 -9.81 -1.70 -1.24
CA TRP A 307 -10.80 -2.16 -2.22
C TRP A 307 -10.35 -2.05 -3.68
N THR A 308 -9.49 -1.08 -4.03
CA THR A 308 -8.85 -1.02 -5.36
C THR A 308 -7.95 -2.24 -5.59
N TYR A 309 -7.31 -2.76 -4.53
CA TYR A 309 -6.48 -3.94 -4.64
C TYR A 309 -7.31 -5.20 -4.92
N LEU A 310 -8.46 -5.36 -4.24
CA LEU A 310 -9.42 -6.41 -4.56
C LEU A 310 -9.90 -6.31 -6.02
N ALA A 311 -10.33 -5.12 -6.44
CA ALA A 311 -10.81 -4.87 -7.81
C ALA A 311 -9.75 -5.23 -8.87
N ALA A 312 -8.48 -4.90 -8.62
CA ALA A 312 -7.37 -5.22 -9.51
C ALA A 312 -7.07 -6.72 -9.60
N LEU A 313 -7.26 -7.47 -8.51
CA LEU A 313 -7.05 -8.92 -8.54
C LEU A 313 -8.19 -9.65 -9.21
N CYS A 314 -9.43 -9.29 -8.91
CA CYS A 314 -10.62 -9.93 -9.47
C CYS A 314 -10.83 -9.65 -10.98
N THR A 315 -10.00 -8.82 -11.60
CA THR A 315 -10.03 -8.54 -13.04
C THR A 315 -8.75 -8.99 -13.75
N ALA A 316 -7.82 -9.63 -13.03
CA ALA A 316 -6.56 -10.08 -13.62
C ALA A 316 -6.76 -11.14 -14.71
N HIS A 317 -7.83 -11.94 -14.63
CA HIS A 317 -8.15 -12.93 -15.67
C HIS A 317 -8.67 -12.31 -16.97
N LEU A 318 -9.03 -11.02 -16.97
CA LEU A 318 -9.50 -10.29 -18.16
C LEU A 318 -8.34 -9.80 -19.05
N GLU A 319 -7.10 -10.02 -18.65
CA GLU A 319 -5.91 -9.57 -19.39
C GLU A 319 -5.88 -10.20 -20.80
N GLY A 320 -5.82 -9.35 -21.83
CA GLY A 320 -5.80 -9.79 -23.23
C GLY A 320 -7.16 -10.13 -23.82
N GLU A 321 -8.25 -10.08 -23.05
CA GLU A 321 -9.60 -10.28 -23.58
C GLU A 321 -10.13 -9.01 -24.28
N GLN A 322 -10.59 -9.16 -25.52
CA GLN A 322 -11.08 -8.04 -26.32
C GLN A 322 -12.32 -7.39 -25.67
N GLY A 323 -12.29 -6.06 -25.50
CA GLY A 323 -13.40 -5.30 -24.94
C GLY A 323 -13.52 -5.40 -23.42
N ARG A 324 -12.58 -6.06 -22.73
CA ARG A 324 -12.51 -6.16 -21.28
C ARG A 324 -11.39 -5.27 -20.74
N LEU A 325 -11.52 -4.86 -19.47
CA LEU A 325 -10.58 -3.95 -18.83
C LEU A 325 -9.99 -4.58 -17.55
N PRO A 326 -8.78 -5.15 -17.59
CA PRO A 326 -8.06 -5.49 -16.37
C PRO A 326 -7.75 -4.22 -15.58
N LEU A 327 -8.06 -4.22 -14.28
CA LEU A 327 -7.89 -3.06 -13.41
C LEU A 327 -6.54 -3.08 -12.68
N LEU A 328 -6.00 -1.90 -12.41
CA LEU A 328 -4.85 -1.69 -11.53
C LEU A 328 -5.32 -1.18 -10.16
N SER A 329 -4.55 -1.37 -9.09
CA SER A 329 -4.85 -0.78 -7.77
C SER A 329 -4.42 0.69 -7.74
N TRP A 330 -5.38 1.62 -7.80
CA TRP A 330 -5.12 3.06 -7.69
C TRP A 330 -4.95 3.47 -6.23
N ASN A 331 -3.73 3.32 -5.71
CA ASN A 331 -3.31 3.75 -4.38
C ASN A 331 -2.34 4.95 -4.47
N SER A 332 -1.92 5.50 -3.34
CA SER A 332 -1.09 6.71 -3.31
C SER A 332 0.20 6.57 -4.11
N ARG A 333 0.83 5.40 -4.10
CA ARG A 333 2.13 5.15 -4.75
C ARG A 333 2.01 5.09 -6.26
N VAL A 334 1.02 4.34 -6.75
CA VAL A 334 0.76 4.27 -8.19
C VAL A 334 0.30 5.63 -8.71
N ALA A 335 -0.58 6.31 -7.97
CA ALA A 335 -1.03 7.65 -8.31
C ALA A 335 0.14 8.64 -8.35
N SER A 336 0.98 8.66 -7.31
CA SER A 336 2.14 9.55 -7.23
C SER A 336 3.14 9.26 -8.35
N SER A 337 3.49 8.00 -8.62
CA SER A 337 4.41 7.61 -9.68
C SER A 337 3.98 8.09 -11.07
N LEU A 338 2.67 8.03 -11.36
CA LEU A 338 2.10 8.47 -12.63
C LEU A 338 1.89 9.98 -12.69
N ILE A 339 1.16 10.55 -11.74
CA ILE A 339 0.78 11.96 -11.73
C ILE A 339 2.01 12.83 -11.72
N SER A 340 3.00 12.53 -10.87
CA SER A 340 4.19 13.38 -10.76
C SER A 340 5.00 13.47 -12.06
N ARG A 341 5.07 12.39 -12.86
CA ARG A 341 5.74 12.40 -14.16
C ARG A 341 4.90 13.06 -15.25
N LEU A 342 3.58 12.80 -15.25
CA LEU A 342 2.68 13.49 -16.18
C LEU A 342 2.64 14.99 -15.92
N ASP A 343 2.57 15.39 -14.67
CA ASP A 343 2.61 16.78 -14.23
C ASP A 343 3.86 17.48 -14.74
N PHE A 344 5.03 16.89 -14.50
CA PHE A 344 6.30 17.41 -15.01
C PHE A 344 6.29 17.54 -16.54
N LEU A 345 5.91 16.48 -17.27
CA LEU A 345 5.87 16.52 -18.73
C LEU A 345 4.91 17.58 -19.28
N LEU A 346 3.73 17.73 -18.67
CA LEU A 346 2.75 18.74 -19.06
C LEU A 346 3.28 20.15 -18.78
N ALA A 347 3.86 20.38 -17.59
CA ALA A 347 4.43 21.67 -17.21
C ALA A 347 5.59 22.08 -18.13
N GLU A 348 6.53 21.16 -18.40
CA GLU A 348 7.64 21.40 -19.33
C GLU A 348 7.17 21.62 -20.77
N ALA A 349 6.05 21.02 -21.17
CA ALA A 349 5.41 21.30 -22.46
C ALA A 349 4.74 22.69 -22.52
N GLY A 350 4.77 23.47 -21.43
CA GLY A 350 4.19 24.80 -21.34
C GLY A 350 2.68 24.81 -21.06
N ILE A 351 2.15 23.72 -20.47
CA ILE A 351 0.78 23.67 -19.96
C ILE A 351 0.77 24.27 -18.56
N THR A 352 -0.10 25.25 -18.34
CA THR A 352 -0.22 25.98 -17.07
C THR A 352 -1.49 25.60 -16.30
N GLU A 353 -2.43 24.92 -16.94
CA GLU A 353 -3.70 24.45 -16.36
C GLU A 353 -4.03 23.06 -16.90
N LEU A 354 -4.47 22.14 -16.04
CA LEU A 354 -4.74 20.75 -16.43
C LEU A 354 -5.90 20.63 -17.45
N GLY A 355 -6.94 21.46 -17.32
CA GLY A 355 -8.09 21.47 -18.23
C GLY A 355 -8.73 20.07 -18.40
N ASN A 356 -8.86 19.62 -19.65
CA ASN A 356 -9.41 18.30 -20.00
C ASN A 356 -8.35 17.21 -20.19
N ARG A 357 -7.08 17.48 -19.87
CA ARG A 357 -6.01 16.47 -19.98
C ARG A 357 -6.24 15.37 -18.94
N PHE A 358 -6.11 14.11 -19.35
CA PHE A 358 -6.26 12.94 -18.45
C PHE A 358 -7.55 12.96 -17.60
N PRO A 359 -8.74 13.00 -18.23
CA PRO A 359 -9.99 13.18 -17.51
C PRO A 359 -10.22 12.07 -16.47
N ASN A 360 -10.68 12.47 -15.29
CA ASN A 360 -10.93 11.63 -14.12
C ASN A 360 -9.68 11.00 -13.46
N ILE A 361 -8.47 11.25 -13.95
CA ILE A 361 -7.25 10.93 -13.19
C ILE A 361 -7.11 11.93 -12.05
N GLY A 362 -6.77 11.45 -10.86
CA GLY A 362 -6.68 12.31 -9.69
C GLY A 362 -5.84 11.73 -8.56
N THR A 363 -5.40 12.59 -7.67
CA THR A 363 -4.50 12.30 -6.55
C THR A 363 -5.18 11.42 -5.50
N VAL A 364 -4.38 10.58 -4.84
CA VAL A 364 -4.81 9.77 -3.70
C VAL A 364 -4.05 10.26 -2.47
N PRO A 365 -4.73 10.73 -1.41
CA PRO A 365 -4.08 11.04 -0.16
C PRO A 365 -3.60 9.74 0.46
N GLY A 366 -2.35 9.75 0.91
CA GLY A 366 -1.71 8.57 1.46
C GLY A 366 -0.22 8.80 1.48
N TRP A 367 0.38 8.50 2.62
CA TRP A 367 1.76 8.84 2.96
C TRP A 367 2.49 7.60 3.43
N GLY A 368 2.15 6.45 2.85
CA GLY A 368 2.73 5.16 3.20
C GLY A 368 4.21 5.12 2.87
N GLY A 369 5.02 5.67 3.78
CA GLY A 369 6.46 5.85 3.65
C GLY A 369 6.82 6.95 2.65
N THR A 370 7.28 8.10 3.18
CA THR A 370 8.17 9.07 2.53
C THR A 370 7.73 9.67 1.19
N ARG A 371 7.09 10.86 1.21
CA ARG A 371 7.38 12.05 0.35
C ARG A 371 6.12 12.77 -0.17
N PRO A 372 5.82 13.97 0.35
CA PRO A 372 5.01 14.95 -0.37
C PRO A 372 5.67 15.25 -1.70
N ARG A 373 4.95 14.97 -2.78
CA ARG A 373 5.28 15.49 -4.10
C ARG A 373 4.45 16.75 -4.30
N GLN A 374 5.13 17.84 -4.59
CA GLN A 374 4.47 19.05 -5.01
C GLN A 374 4.21 18.95 -6.51
N TYR A 375 2.95 19.17 -6.90
CA TYR A 375 2.55 19.22 -8.30
C TYR A 375 2.54 20.66 -8.77
N THR A 376 2.92 20.87 -10.02
CA THR A 376 2.87 22.17 -10.71
C THR A 376 1.45 22.51 -11.12
N LEU A 377 0.69 21.51 -11.59
CA LEU A 377 -0.70 21.65 -11.99
C LEU A 377 -1.64 21.24 -10.85
N GLU A 378 -2.84 21.81 -10.85
CA GLU A 378 -3.91 21.42 -9.93
C GLU A 378 -4.58 20.12 -10.38
N TRP A 379 -4.13 18.99 -9.85
CA TRP A 379 -4.76 17.69 -10.08
C TRP A 379 -5.96 17.47 -9.14
N PRO A 380 -7.10 16.98 -9.64
CA PRO A 380 -8.27 16.75 -8.81
C PRO A 380 -8.04 15.60 -7.83
N LYS A 381 -8.84 15.53 -6.76
CA LYS A 381 -8.85 14.40 -5.81
C LYS A 381 -9.49 13.18 -6.47
N GLY A 382 -8.71 12.12 -6.67
CA GLY A 382 -9.13 10.86 -7.26
C GLY A 382 -9.40 9.74 -6.25
N TYR A 383 -9.30 10.05 -4.96
CA TYR A 383 -9.48 9.08 -3.88
C TYR A 383 -10.93 8.62 -3.72
N ARG A 384 -11.10 7.31 -3.50
CA ARG A 384 -12.41 6.65 -3.32
C ARG A 384 -13.37 6.83 -4.49
N SER A 385 -12.84 6.93 -5.71
CA SER A 385 -13.60 7.20 -6.94
C SER A 385 -13.49 6.03 -7.91
N TRP A 386 -14.64 5.44 -8.29
CA TRP A 386 -14.69 4.45 -9.37
C TRP A 386 -14.30 5.07 -10.72
N LYS A 387 -14.73 6.30 -11.02
CA LYS A 387 -14.31 7.03 -12.23
C LYS A 387 -12.79 7.09 -12.36
N THR A 388 -12.10 7.42 -11.26
CA THR A 388 -10.64 7.49 -11.25
C THR A 388 -10.01 6.11 -11.36
N GLN A 389 -10.51 5.12 -10.62
CA GLN A 389 -10.04 3.73 -10.69
C GLN A 389 -10.10 3.17 -12.12
N ILE A 390 -11.20 3.43 -12.85
CA ILE A 390 -11.38 2.99 -14.23
C ILE A 390 -10.51 3.80 -15.20
N ALA A 391 -10.46 5.13 -15.06
CA ALA A 391 -9.60 5.98 -15.89
C ALA A 391 -8.12 5.62 -15.76
N ALA A 392 -7.65 5.40 -14.53
CA ALA A 392 -6.29 4.94 -14.26
C ALA A 392 -6.00 3.58 -14.90
N SER A 393 -6.96 2.66 -14.81
CA SER A 393 -6.85 1.33 -15.43
C SER A 393 -6.76 1.41 -16.96
N LYS A 394 -7.52 2.33 -17.60
CA LYS A 394 -7.39 2.62 -19.04
C LYS A 394 -6.00 3.16 -19.38
N LEU A 395 -5.47 4.08 -18.58
CA LEU A 395 -4.11 4.63 -18.75
C LEU A 395 -3.03 3.54 -18.61
N ALA A 396 -3.13 2.64 -17.64
CA ALA A 396 -2.19 1.52 -17.54
C ALA A 396 -2.30 0.54 -18.71
N ASN A 397 -3.49 0.33 -19.28
CA ASN A 397 -3.62 -0.47 -20.50
C ASN A 397 -2.93 0.20 -21.70
N GLN A 398 -2.92 1.54 -21.78
CA GLN A 398 -2.10 2.26 -22.78
C GLN A 398 -0.60 2.04 -22.55
N ILE A 399 -0.14 2.08 -21.30
CA ILE A 399 1.25 1.74 -20.94
C ILE A 399 1.59 0.30 -21.36
N VAL A 400 0.73 -0.67 -21.02
CA VAL A 400 0.89 -2.09 -21.41
C VAL A 400 0.96 -2.24 -22.92
N HIS A 401 0.09 -1.54 -23.66
CA HIS A 401 0.12 -1.54 -25.11
C HIS A 401 1.47 -1.04 -25.65
N ILE A 402 1.92 0.14 -25.19
CA ILE A 402 3.21 0.74 -25.58
C ILE A 402 4.38 -0.21 -25.30
N LEU A 403 4.42 -0.79 -24.10
CA LEU A 403 5.47 -1.73 -23.68
C LEU A 403 5.53 -2.98 -24.56
N ASN A 404 4.38 -3.43 -25.08
CA ASN A 404 4.29 -4.65 -25.87
C ASN A 404 4.44 -4.43 -27.38
N SER A 405 4.11 -3.25 -27.90
CA SER A 405 3.97 -2.96 -29.34
C SER A 405 5.05 -2.05 -29.92
N GLU A 406 5.65 -1.14 -29.15
CA GLU A 406 6.62 -0.19 -29.72
C GLU A 406 7.91 -0.89 -30.16
N THR A 407 8.38 -0.48 -31.33
CA THR A 407 9.66 -0.90 -31.90
C THR A 407 10.63 0.28 -32.01
N LYS A 408 11.92 -0.06 -32.06
CA LYS A 408 13.00 0.86 -32.44
C LYS A 408 13.02 1.00 -33.97
N PRO A 409 13.72 2.01 -34.52
CA PRO A 409 13.84 2.18 -35.99
C PRO A 409 14.41 0.96 -36.73
N ASN A 410 15.18 0.11 -36.04
CA ASN A 410 15.74 -1.14 -36.59
C ASN A 410 14.74 -2.31 -36.59
N GLY A 411 13.48 -2.09 -36.17
CA GLY A 411 12.43 -3.11 -36.11
C GLY A 411 12.43 -3.97 -34.84
N GLU A 412 13.42 -3.86 -33.97
CA GLU A 412 13.45 -4.58 -32.70
C GLU A 412 12.42 -4.02 -31.71
N LYS A 413 11.88 -4.85 -30.82
CA LYS A 413 11.06 -4.38 -29.71
C LYS A 413 11.85 -3.37 -28.88
N ARG A 414 11.21 -2.23 -28.56
CA ARG A 414 11.82 -1.18 -27.76
C ARG A 414 12.09 -1.64 -26.33
N TYR A 415 11.08 -2.25 -25.71
CA TYR A 415 11.12 -2.66 -24.31
C TYR A 415 11.34 -4.17 -24.18
N ARG A 416 12.10 -4.56 -23.16
CA ARG A 416 12.28 -5.97 -22.79
C ARG A 416 10.94 -6.58 -22.36
N LEU A 417 10.75 -7.85 -22.66
CA LEU A 417 9.60 -8.63 -22.15
C LEU A 417 9.55 -8.60 -20.62
N MET A 418 8.33 -8.65 -20.08
CA MET A 418 8.09 -8.64 -18.64
C MET A 418 8.68 -9.91 -17.99
N PRO A 419 9.48 -9.79 -16.91
CA PRO A 419 9.92 -10.95 -16.15
C PRO A 419 8.77 -11.58 -15.36
N LEU A 420 8.66 -12.90 -15.41
CA LEU A 420 7.67 -13.66 -14.64
C LEU A 420 8.25 -14.09 -13.29
N ALA A 421 7.42 -14.07 -12.25
CA ALA A 421 7.86 -14.37 -10.89
C ALA A 421 8.36 -15.81 -10.69
N GLY A 422 7.79 -16.77 -11.42
CA GLY A 422 8.25 -18.17 -11.46
C GLY A 422 9.45 -18.42 -12.38
N GLY A 423 10.04 -17.37 -12.95
CA GLY A 423 11.05 -17.46 -13.99
C GLY A 423 10.46 -17.38 -15.40
N GLY A 424 11.30 -17.02 -16.38
CA GLY A 424 10.89 -16.78 -17.76
C GLY A 424 10.42 -15.34 -18.03
N LYS A 425 9.85 -15.13 -19.21
CA LYS A 425 9.44 -13.81 -19.70
C LYS A 425 8.13 -13.90 -20.48
N GLY A 426 7.30 -12.87 -20.40
CA GLY A 426 6.01 -12.79 -21.10
C GLY A 426 5.69 -11.37 -21.58
N PRO A 427 4.54 -11.17 -22.24
CA PRO A 427 4.04 -9.82 -22.52
C PRO A 427 3.82 -9.07 -21.21
N TRP A 428 3.96 -7.75 -21.24
CA TRP A 428 3.58 -6.88 -20.13
C TRP A 428 2.08 -6.98 -19.86
N THR A 429 1.73 -6.95 -18.58
CA THR A 429 0.35 -6.97 -18.08
C THR A 429 0.10 -5.77 -17.18
N VAL A 430 -1.17 -5.45 -16.91
CA VAL A 430 -1.53 -4.36 -15.98
C VAL A 430 -0.93 -4.61 -14.59
N ARG A 431 -0.89 -5.86 -14.15
CA ARG A 431 -0.29 -6.25 -12.86
C ARG A 431 1.24 -6.03 -12.82
N GLY A 432 1.93 -6.30 -13.92
CA GLY A 432 3.38 -6.03 -14.04
C GLY A 432 3.67 -4.54 -13.97
N VAL A 433 2.93 -3.74 -14.75
CA VAL A 433 3.00 -2.28 -14.74
C VAL A 433 2.70 -1.72 -13.35
N GLN A 434 1.63 -2.18 -12.70
CA GLN A 434 1.26 -1.74 -11.35
C GLN A 434 2.41 -1.94 -10.34
N ARG A 435 3.13 -3.06 -10.40
CA ARG A 435 4.22 -3.35 -9.44
C ARG A 435 5.40 -2.41 -9.62
N VAL A 436 5.77 -2.09 -10.87
CA VAL A 436 6.79 -1.06 -11.15
C VAL A 436 6.33 0.28 -10.59
N LEU A 437 5.14 0.74 -10.97
CA LEU A 437 4.60 2.03 -10.53
C LEU A 437 4.44 2.13 -9.01
N PHE A 438 4.06 1.03 -8.35
CA PHE A 438 3.94 0.97 -6.90
C PHE A 438 5.29 1.12 -6.19
N SER A 439 6.37 0.63 -6.78
CA SER A 439 7.71 0.75 -6.18
C SER A 439 8.32 2.12 -6.46
N ASP A 440 8.08 2.67 -7.65
CA ASP A 440 8.48 4.02 -8.06
C ASP A 440 7.82 5.15 -7.24
N GLY A 441 6.69 4.86 -6.59
CA GLY A 441 5.96 5.81 -5.77
C GLY A 441 6.50 5.98 -4.35
N TYR A 442 7.63 5.33 -4.02
CA TYR A 442 8.34 5.48 -2.74
C TYR A 442 9.21 6.74 -2.64
#